data_AF-A0A2G6IVK9-F1
#
_entry.id   AF-A0A2G6IVK9-F1
#
_cell.length_a   1.000
_cell.length_b   1.000
_cell.length_c   1.000
_cell.angle_alpha   90.00
_cell.angle_beta   90.00
_cell.angle_gamma   90.00
#
_symmetry.space_group_name_H-M   'P 1'
#
loop_
_entity.id
_entity.type
_entity.pdbx_description
1 polymer ?
#
loop_
_entity_poly.entity_id
_entity_poly.type
_entity_poly.pdbx_seq_one_letter_code
_entity_poly.pdbx_strand_id
1 'polypeptide(L)'
;MAAKKKAASAEDAGKIIVAFALRDHVEGEGDDAVTFTAGQRLELEQKKFDGLAKAGICAAGVFVKMKTAVEGGRYSLKPHDTTWLAPHVYEAWKAAGYCEPTEDDPQVGAVRKAREDALREAVAARDVAMGLLSGECELRNALLLELVAARAQAEAVKKALWCVSPFSDDLDEGHKALHSAVDALIDMLPDQIEGAGGGSEPELSLS
;
A
#
# COMPACT_ATOMS: atom_id res chain seq x y z
N MET A 1 6.10 13.62 -22.62
CA MET A 1 5.05 13.06 -21.74
C MET A 1 5.20 11.55 -21.72
N ALA A 2 5.94 11.01 -20.75
CA ALA A 2 6.08 9.56 -20.59
C ALA A 2 4.86 9.05 -19.83
N ALA A 3 4.04 8.21 -20.47
CA ALA A 3 2.97 7.50 -19.81
C ALA A 3 3.59 6.64 -18.70
N LYS A 4 3.36 7.02 -17.44
CA LYS A 4 3.62 6.16 -16.29
C LYS A 4 2.81 4.88 -16.52
N LYS A 5 3.50 3.81 -16.94
CA LYS A 5 2.96 2.46 -16.83
C LYS A 5 2.58 2.28 -15.36
N LYS A 6 1.27 2.24 -15.11
CA LYS A 6 0.69 1.88 -13.82
C LYS A 6 1.31 0.52 -13.48
N ALA A 7 2.10 0.47 -12.41
CA ALA A 7 2.59 -0.80 -11.89
C ALA A 7 1.35 -1.67 -11.69
N ALA A 8 1.34 -2.85 -12.31
CA ALA A 8 0.30 -3.83 -12.05
C ALA A 8 0.27 -4.04 -10.52
N SER A 9 -0.89 -3.79 -9.91
CA SER A 9 -1.09 -4.05 -8.49
C SER A 9 -0.64 -5.48 -8.21
N ALA A 10 0.19 -5.68 -7.19
CA ALA A 10 0.60 -7.01 -6.73
C ALA A 10 -0.59 -7.87 -6.26
N GLU A 11 -1.81 -7.32 -6.24
CA GLU A 11 -3.06 -8.06 -6.06
C GLU A 11 -3.36 -9.05 -7.21
N ASP A 12 -2.87 -8.79 -8.43
CA ASP A 12 -3.17 -9.59 -9.62
C ASP A 12 -2.07 -10.62 -9.98
N ALA A 13 -1.08 -10.79 -9.10
CA ALA A 13 -0.05 -11.83 -9.25
C ALA A 13 -0.65 -13.22 -9.02
N GLY A 14 -1.32 -13.73 -10.07
CA GLY A 14 -1.56 -15.14 -10.39
C GLY A 14 -1.75 -16.07 -9.22
N LYS A 15 -2.88 -15.95 -8.50
CA LYS A 15 -3.30 -17.02 -7.59
C LYS A 15 -3.56 -18.27 -8.43
N ILE A 16 -2.61 -19.22 -8.40
CA ILE A 16 -2.77 -20.53 -9.00
C ILE A 16 -3.75 -21.30 -8.10
N ILE A 17 -4.87 -21.70 -8.68
CA ILE A 17 -5.85 -22.58 -8.06
C ILE A 17 -5.53 -24.00 -8.48
N VAL A 18 -5.33 -24.87 -7.50
CA VAL A 18 -5.32 -26.32 -7.72
C VAL A 18 -6.77 -26.79 -7.84
N ALA A 19 -7.14 -27.23 -9.03
CA ALA A 19 -8.47 -27.72 -9.37
C ALA A 19 -8.42 -29.17 -9.86
N PHE A 20 -9.57 -29.82 -9.94
CA PHE A 20 -9.72 -31.15 -10.51
C PHE A 20 -10.81 -31.14 -11.56
N ALA A 21 -10.52 -31.74 -12.72
CA ALA A 21 -11.51 -31.94 -13.77
C ALA A 21 -12.61 -32.90 -13.28
N LEU A 22 -13.87 -32.49 -13.42
CA LEU A 22 -15.04 -33.27 -13.00
C LEU A 22 -15.47 -34.28 -14.06
N ARG A 23 -15.17 -34.01 -15.32
CA ARG A 23 -15.54 -34.81 -16.49
C ARG A 23 -14.49 -34.68 -17.58
N ASP A 24 -14.49 -35.61 -18.52
CA ASP A 24 -13.70 -35.47 -19.73
C ASP A 24 -14.22 -34.25 -20.53
N HIS A 25 -13.31 -33.39 -20.96
CA HIS A 25 -13.63 -32.18 -21.70
C HIS A 25 -12.49 -31.84 -22.65
N VAL A 26 -12.84 -31.34 -23.84
CA VAL A 26 -11.88 -30.82 -24.81
C VAL A 26 -12.20 -29.35 -25.05
N GLU A 27 -11.24 -28.49 -24.78
CA GLU A 27 -11.34 -27.04 -24.99
C GLU A 27 -10.54 -26.64 -26.24
N GLY A 28 -11.19 -25.98 -27.20
CA GLY A 28 -10.59 -25.59 -28.48
C GLY A 28 -10.95 -26.51 -29.64
N GLU A 29 -10.49 -26.15 -30.84
CA GLU A 29 -10.68 -26.91 -32.09
C GLU A 29 -9.33 -27.07 -32.81
N GLY A 30 -9.12 -28.21 -33.47
CA GLY A 30 -7.89 -28.49 -34.23
C GLY A 30 -6.70 -28.90 -33.36
N ASP A 31 -5.48 -28.61 -33.83
CA ASP A 31 -4.23 -29.07 -33.21
C ASP A 31 -3.94 -28.40 -31.84
N ASP A 32 -4.64 -27.31 -31.51
CA ASP A 32 -4.48 -26.56 -30.26
C ASP A 32 -5.49 -26.99 -29.16
N ALA A 33 -6.25 -28.06 -29.39
CA ALA A 33 -7.27 -28.52 -28.45
C ALA A 33 -6.66 -29.10 -27.16
N VAL A 34 -7.08 -28.58 -26.01
CA VAL A 34 -6.65 -29.04 -24.68
C VAL A 34 -7.65 -30.06 -24.16
N THR A 35 -7.17 -31.28 -23.91
CA THR A 35 -7.99 -32.35 -23.34
C THR A 35 -7.80 -32.43 -21.82
N PHE A 36 -8.89 -32.32 -21.08
CA PHE A 36 -8.99 -32.58 -19.65
C PHE A 36 -9.62 -33.96 -19.43
N THR A 37 -8.99 -34.78 -18.60
CA THR A 37 -9.53 -36.09 -18.20
C THR A 37 -10.15 -36.02 -16.82
N ALA A 38 -11.25 -36.73 -16.58
CA ALA A 38 -11.91 -36.77 -15.27
C ALA A 38 -10.93 -37.17 -14.15
N GLY A 39 -10.93 -36.38 -13.07
CA GLY A 39 -10.05 -36.53 -11.92
C GLY A 39 -8.59 -36.09 -12.15
N GLN A 40 -8.27 -35.50 -13.31
CA GLN A 40 -6.97 -34.87 -13.55
C GLN A 40 -6.82 -33.63 -12.67
N ARG A 41 -5.66 -33.49 -12.04
CA ARG A 41 -5.25 -32.29 -11.32
C ARG A 41 -4.87 -31.20 -12.33
N LEU A 42 -5.42 -30.01 -12.15
CA LEU A 42 -5.20 -28.83 -12.98
C LEU A 42 -4.66 -27.71 -12.09
N GLU A 43 -3.68 -26.97 -12.58
CA GLU A 43 -3.17 -25.76 -11.93
C GLU A 43 -3.54 -24.59 -12.81
N LEU A 44 -4.52 -23.81 -12.37
CA LEU A 44 -5.22 -22.82 -13.19
C LEU A 44 -5.11 -21.44 -12.57
N GLU A 45 -4.90 -20.43 -13.38
CA GLU A 45 -5.09 -19.04 -12.96
C GLU A 45 -6.57 -18.78 -12.64
N GLN A 46 -6.85 -17.88 -11.70
CA GLN A 46 -8.21 -17.51 -11.27
C GLN A 46 -9.18 -17.30 -12.43
N LYS A 47 -8.79 -16.52 -13.45
CA LYS A 47 -9.66 -16.21 -14.61
C LYS A 47 -10.05 -17.46 -15.40
N LYS A 48 -9.11 -18.39 -15.62
CA LYS A 48 -9.38 -19.65 -16.31
C LYS A 48 -10.21 -20.60 -15.45
N PHE A 49 -9.87 -20.68 -14.16
CA PHE A 49 -10.65 -21.46 -13.19
C PHE A 49 -12.10 -21.02 -13.15
N ASP A 50 -12.38 -19.71 -13.02
CA ASP A 50 -13.75 -19.20 -12.95
C ASP A 50 -14.57 -19.54 -14.21
N GLY A 51 -13.93 -19.51 -15.38
CA GLY A 51 -14.56 -19.92 -16.64
C GLY A 51 -14.92 -21.40 -16.65
N LEU A 52 -13.94 -22.27 -16.36
CA LEU A 52 -14.12 -23.72 -16.36
C LEU A 52 -15.05 -24.21 -15.24
N ALA A 53 -15.01 -23.56 -14.07
CA ALA A 53 -15.88 -23.86 -12.94
C ALA A 53 -17.34 -23.46 -13.23
N LYS A 54 -17.58 -22.29 -13.84
CA LYS A 54 -18.94 -21.88 -14.28
C LYS A 54 -19.52 -22.84 -15.32
N ALA A 55 -18.67 -23.40 -16.19
CA ALA A 55 -19.05 -24.42 -17.16
C ALA A 55 -19.18 -25.84 -16.55
N GLY A 56 -18.96 -26.00 -15.24
CA GLY A 56 -19.01 -27.30 -14.56
C GLY A 56 -17.95 -28.29 -15.04
N ILE A 57 -16.83 -27.82 -15.56
CA ILE A 57 -15.74 -28.66 -16.10
C ILE A 57 -14.76 -29.04 -14.98
N CYS A 58 -14.47 -28.13 -14.07
CA CYS A 58 -13.58 -28.38 -12.94
C CYS A 58 -14.16 -27.86 -11.62
N ALA A 59 -13.65 -28.38 -10.50
CA ALA A 59 -13.90 -27.85 -9.17
C ALA A 59 -12.58 -27.59 -8.44
N ALA A 60 -12.57 -26.61 -7.53
CA ALA A 60 -11.40 -26.36 -6.69
C ALA A 60 -11.11 -27.59 -5.83
N GLY A 61 -9.83 -27.97 -5.73
CA GLY A 61 -9.40 -28.99 -4.80
C GLY A 61 -9.57 -28.53 -3.35
N VAL A 62 -9.52 -29.48 -2.43
CA VAL A 62 -9.45 -29.20 -0.99
C VAL A 62 -8.06 -29.61 -0.52
N PHE A 63 -7.34 -28.70 0.13
CA PHE A 63 -6.06 -29.00 0.75
C PHE A 63 -6.31 -29.65 2.11
N VAL A 64 -5.76 -30.84 2.30
CA VAL A 64 -6.05 -31.67 3.46
C VAL A 64 -4.77 -32.16 4.11
N LYS A 65 -4.88 -32.47 5.40
CA LYS A 65 -3.92 -33.24 6.16
C LYS A 65 -4.48 -34.63 6.43
N MET A 66 -3.68 -35.66 6.18
CA MET A 66 -4.06 -37.05 6.44
C MET A 66 -4.00 -37.36 7.93
N LYS A 67 -5.01 -38.05 8.45
CA LYS A 67 -5.06 -38.59 9.82
C LYS A 67 -4.58 -40.03 9.88
N THR A 68 -4.87 -40.79 8.84
CA THR A 68 -4.53 -42.22 8.73
C THR A 68 -3.75 -42.47 7.45
N ALA A 69 -3.02 -43.59 7.41
CA ALA A 69 -2.37 -44.04 6.20
C ALA A 69 -3.43 -44.48 5.18
N VAL A 70 -3.20 -44.19 3.91
CA VAL A 70 -3.98 -44.72 2.78
C VAL A 70 -2.98 -45.25 1.75
N GLU A 71 -3.09 -46.53 1.43
CA GLU A 71 -2.23 -47.19 0.44
C GLU A 71 -3.10 -47.81 -0.67
N GLY A 72 -2.88 -47.37 -1.92
CA GLY A 72 -3.41 -48.03 -3.11
C GLY A 72 -3.89 -47.09 -4.21
N GLY A 73 -3.88 -47.59 -5.45
CA GLY A 73 -4.39 -46.85 -6.61
C GLY A 73 -3.61 -45.55 -6.88
N ARG A 74 -4.32 -44.42 -6.98
CA ARG A 74 -3.72 -43.08 -7.24
C ARG A 74 -3.10 -42.41 -6.02
N TYR A 75 -3.30 -42.94 -4.81
CA TYR A 75 -2.87 -42.30 -3.56
C TYR A 75 -2.08 -43.27 -2.69
N SER A 76 -0.86 -42.86 -2.32
CA SER A 76 -0.06 -43.53 -1.29
C SER A 76 0.40 -42.45 -0.33
N LEU A 77 -0.33 -42.30 0.78
CA LEU A 77 -0.19 -41.18 1.72
C LEU A 77 -0.07 -41.71 3.13
N LYS A 78 0.86 -41.15 3.88
CA LYS A 78 1.11 -41.48 5.29
C LYS A 78 0.29 -40.56 6.20
N PRO A 79 0.11 -40.92 7.48
CA PRO A 79 -0.44 -40.02 8.47
C PRO A 79 0.37 -38.71 8.49
N HIS A 80 -0.34 -37.59 8.62
CA HIS A 80 0.17 -36.21 8.60
C HIS A 80 0.68 -35.69 7.26
N ASP A 81 0.71 -36.49 6.20
CA ASP A 81 0.98 -35.97 4.86
C ASP A 81 -0.10 -34.94 4.47
N THR A 82 0.31 -33.90 3.75
CA THR A 82 -0.60 -32.89 3.22
C THR A 82 -0.72 -33.02 1.71
N THR A 83 -1.93 -32.97 1.17
CA THR A 83 -2.17 -33.09 -0.26
C THR A 83 -3.44 -32.38 -0.71
N TRP A 84 -3.58 -32.21 -2.02
CA TRP A 84 -4.81 -31.75 -2.65
C TRP A 84 -5.68 -32.93 -3.04
N LEU A 85 -6.93 -32.92 -2.59
CA LEU A 85 -7.94 -33.90 -3.00
C LEU A 85 -9.02 -33.26 -3.84
N ALA A 86 -9.54 -34.02 -4.80
CA ALA A 86 -10.76 -33.66 -5.49
C ALA A 86 -11.93 -33.62 -4.48
N PRO A 87 -12.92 -32.71 -4.62
CA PRO A 87 -13.98 -32.54 -3.63
C PRO A 87 -14.71 -33.83 -3.25
N HIS A 88 -15.02 -34.68 -4.24
CA HIS A 88 -15.71 -35.95 -4.00
C HIS A 88 -14.84 -36.96 -3.21
N VAL A 89 -13.53 -36.97 -3.43
CA VAL A 89 -12.59 -37.81 -2.66
C VAL A 89 -12.48 -37.28 -1.24
N TYR A 90 -12.37 -35.96 -1.08
CA TYR A 90 -12.33 -35.32 0.22
C TYR A 90 -13.57 -35.63 1.06
N GLU A 91 -14.79 -35.46 0.53
CA GLU A 91 -16.00 -35.74 1.29
C GLU A 91 -16.11 -37.22 1.71
N ALA A 92 -15.74 -38.16 0.82
CA ALA A 92 -15.72 -39.58 1.13
C ALA A 92 -14.70 -39.91 2.23
N TRP A 93 -13.50 -39.35 2.15
CA TRP A 93 -12.41 -39.62 3.10
C TRP A 93 -12.61 -38.91 4.44
N LYS A 94 -13.19 -37.72 4.42
CA LYS A 94 -13.62 -36.99 5.62
C LYS A 94 -14.69 -37.78 6.37
N ALA A 95 -15.70 -38.31 5.67
CA ALA A 95 -16.74 -39.14 6.28
C ALA A 95 -16.18 -40.44 6.90
N ALA A 96 -15.12 -40.99 6.30
CA ALA A 96 -14.38 -42.13 6.84
C ALA A 96 -13.35 -41.77 7.94
N GLY A 97 -13.12 -40.49 8.20
CA GLY A 97 -12.17 -40.00 9.20
C GLY A 97 -10.70 -40.04 8.78
N TYR A 98 -10.39 -40.19 7.49
CA TYR A 98 -9.03 -40.34 6.98
C TYR A 98 -8.27 -39.03 6.82
N CYS A 99 -8.96 -37.90 6.68
CA CYS A 99 -8.34 -36.60 6.47
C CYS A 99 -9.14 -35.45 7.09
N GLU A 100 -8.50 -34.29 7.20
CA GLU A 100 -9.13 -33.03 7.61
C GLU A 100 -8.62 -31.87 6.75
N PRO A 101 -9.43 -30.81 6.55
CA PRO A 101 -8.96 -29.62 5.86
C PRO A 101 -7.83 -28.96 6.68
N THR A 102 -6.81 -28.44 5.99
CA THR A 102 -5.73 -27.68 6.63
C THR A 102 -5.51 -26.35 5.91
N GLU A 103 -5.15 -25.33 6.69
CA GLU A 103 -4.77 -24.00 6.19
C GLU A 103 -3.27 -23.89 5.91
N ASP A 104 -2.49 -24.95 6.21
CA ASP A 104 -1.04 -25.04 6.04
C ASP A 104 -0.59 -25.18 4.57
N ASP A 105 -1.33 -24.57 3.64
CA ASP A 105 -0.98 -24.59 2.22
C ASP A 105 0.36 -23.89 1.99
N PRO A 106 1.40 -24.61 1.50
CA PRO A 106 2.73 -24.03 1.27
C PRO A 106 2.72 -22.83 0.31
N GLN A 107 1.77 -22.76 -0.63
CA GLN A 107 1.64 -21.62 -1.54
C GLN A 107 1.07 -20.40 -0.81
N VAL A 108 0.11 -20.59 0.11
CA VAL A 108 -0.43 -19.50 0.94
C VAL A 108 0.65 -18.99 1.92
N GLY A 109 1.47 -19.87 2.48
CA GLY A 109 2.59 -19.50 3.33
C GLY A 109 3.64 -18.64 2.61
N ALA A 110 4.02 -19.02 1.38
CA ALA A 110 4.95 -18.25 0.56
C ALA A 110 4.40 -16.88 0.17
N VAL A 111 3.12 -16.81 -0.22
CA VAL A 111 2.45 -15.55 -0.58
C VAL A 111 2.29 -14.63 0.64
N ARG A 112 1.92 -15.16 1.81
CA ARG A 112 1.85 -14.37 3.06
C ARG A 112 3.21 -13.80 3.42
N LYS A 113 4.27 -14.62 3.38
CA LYS A 113 5.63 -14.16 3.67
C LYS A 113 6.09 -13.06 2.71
N ALA A 114 5.86 -13.24 1.40
CA ALA A 114 6.18 -12.21 0.41
C ALA A 114 5.41 -10.90 0.65
N ARG A 115 4.14 -10.97 1.07
CA ARG A 115 3.34 -9.80 1.44
C ARG A 115 3.83 -9.14 2.72
N GLU A 116 4.19 -9.90 3.74
CA GLU A 116 4.78 -9.39 4.97
C GLU A 116 6.11 -8.67 4.71
N ASP A 117 6.95 -9.23 3.83
CA ASP A 117 8.22 -8.62 3.44
C ASP A 117 7.97 -7.32 2.63
N ALA A 118 7.03 -7.32 1.68
CA ALA A 118 6.65 -6.11 0.95
C ALA A 118 6.03 -5.02 1.84
N LEU A 119 5.22 -5.40 2.84
CA LEU A 119 4.68 -4.46 3.83
C LEU A 119 5.78 -3.88 4.71
N ARG A 120 6.76 -4.69 5.11
CA ARG A 120 7.91 -4.23 5.89
C ARG A 120 8.73 -3.22 5.10
N GLU A 121 8.98 -3.46 3.82
CA GLU A 121 9.66 -2.50 2.94
C GLU A 121 8.87 -1.19 2.77
N ALA A 122 7.54 -1.28 2.58
CA ALA A 122 6.69 -0.11 2.45
C ALA A 122 6.66 0.75 3.74
N VAL A 123 6.63 0.11 4.91
CA VAL A 123 6.70 0.80 6.21
C VAL A 123 8.06 1.47 6.38
N ALA A 124 9.16 0.78 6.06
CA ALA A 124 10.49 1.36 6.14
C ALA A 124 10.63 2.59 5.22
N ALA A 125 10.11 2.53 3.98
CA ALA A 125 10.10 3.67 3.06
C ALA A 125 9.26 4.83 3.59
N ARG A 126 8.10 4.55 4.18
CA ARG A 126 7.25 5.56 4.84
C ARG A 126 7.98 6.24 5.99
N ASP A 127 8.63 5.47 6.86
CA ASP A 127 9.29 6.01 8.05
C ASP A 127 10.50 6.89 7.66
N VAL A 128 11.24 6.54 6.59
CA VAL A 128 12.28 7.41 6.01
C VAL A 128 11.68 8.70 5.47
N ALA A 129 10.58 8.63 4.72
CA ALA A 129 9.91 9.82 4.18
C ALA A 129 9.38 10.75 5.29
N MET A 130 8.83 10.18 6.36
CA MET A 130 8.39 10.93 7.54
C MET A 130 9.56 11.60 8.26
N GLY A 131 10.71 10.93 8.38
CA GLY A 131 11.93 11.52 8.94
C GLY A 131 12.43 12.72 8.15
N LEU A 132 12.44 12.62 6.81
CA LEU A 132 12.82 13.73 5.92
C LEU A 132 11.85 14.90 6.05
N LEU A 133 10.54 14.62 6.07
CA LEU A 133 9.52 15.66 6.23
C LEU A 133 9.63 16.38 7.57
N SER A 134 9.93 15.65 8.66
CA SER A 134 10.17 16.25 9.98
C SER A 134 11.35 17.23 9.94
N GLY A 135 12.47 16.82 9.32
CA GLY A 135 13.64 17.68 9.18
C GLY A 135 13.38 18.92 8.32
N GLU A 136 12.63 18.79 7.22
CA GLU A 136 12.23 19.93 6.38
C GLU A 136 11.28 20.88 7.13
N CYS A 137 10.33 20.35 7.92
CA CYS A 137 9.44 21.15 8.75
C CYS A 137 10.20 21.92 9.83
N GLU A 138 11.18 21.30 10.50
CA GLU A 138 12.04 21.96 11.49
C GLU A 138 12.84 23.11 10.86
N LEU A 139 13.47 22.86 9.70
CA LEU A 139 14.23 23.88 8.97
C LEU A 139 13.32 25.02 8.51
N ARG A 140 12.13 24.69 7.98
CA ARG A 140 11.13 25.69 7.56
C ARG A 140 10.69 26.55 8.73
N ASN A 141 10.41 25.95 9.88
CA ASN A 141 9.99 26.68 11.08
C ASN A 141 11.12 27.58 11.61
N ALA A 142 12.37 27.12 11.59
CA ALA A 142 13.52 27.94 11.94
C ALA A 142 13.66 29.16 11.02
N LEU A 143 13.57 28.97 9.71
CA LEU A 143 13.61 30.07 8.74
C LEU A 143 12.46 31.07 8.92
N LEU A 144 11.24 30.58 9.19
CA LEU A 144 10.10 31.44 9.46
C LEU A 144 10.31 32.31 10.70
N LEU A 145 10.94 31.77 11.76
CA LEU A 145 11.28 32.54 12.96
C LEU A 145 12.31 33.65 12.65
N GLU A 146 13.32 33.36 11.82
CA GLU A 146 14.28 34.37 11.38
C GLU A 146 13.63 35.49 10.56
N LEU A 147 12.70 35.16 9.66
CA LEU A 147 11.97 36.15 8.86
C LEU A 147 11.07 37.05 9.71
N VAL A 148 10.41 36.50 10.73
CA VAL A 148 9.63 37.29 11.69
C VAL A 148 10.55 38.20 12.52
N ALA A 149 11.71 37.73 12.94
CA ALA A 149 12.69 38.56 13.64
C ALA A 149 13.21 39.70 12.75
N ALA A 150 13.48 39.43 11.47
CA ALA A 150 13.87 40.45 10.50
C ALA A 150 12.77 41.50 10.31
N ARG A 151 11.50 41.09 10.30
CA ARG A 151 10.37 42.02 10.23
C ARG A 151 10.31 42.92 11.46
N ALA A 152 10.43 42.36 12.66
CA ALA A 152 10.43 43.12 13.90
C ALA A 152 11.58 44.15 13.94
N GLN A 153 12.75 43.80 13.39
CA GLN A 153 13.86 44.74 13.23
C GLN A 153 13.53 45.86 12.23
N ALA A 154 12.92 45.54 11.08
CA ALA A 154 12.50 46.55 10.11
C ALA A 154 11.43 47.50 10.70
N GLU A 155 10.47 46.98 11.46
CA GLU A 155 9.49 47.79 12.20
C GLU A 155 10.14 48.67 13.27
N ALA A 156 11.16 48.16 13.97
CA ALA A 156 11.94 48.95 14.93
C ALA A 156 12.71 50.08 14.24
N VAL A 157 13.30 49.83 13.07
CA VAL A 157 13.95 50.85 12.23
C VAL A 157 12.94 51.88 11.77
N LYS A 158 11.76 51.47 11.28
CA LYS A 158 10.65 52.38 10.91
C LYS A 158 10.27 53.30 12.08
N LYS A 159 10.11 52.73 13.28
CA LYS A 159 9.79 53.49 14.49
C LYS A 159 10.90 54.48 14.87
N ALA A 160 12.17 54.06 14.79
CA ALA A 160 13.31 54.94 15.05
C ALA A 160 13.38 56.09 14.04
N LEU A 161 13.16 55.81 12.75
CA LEU A 161 13.07 56.84 11.70
C LEU A 161 12.01 57.90 12.04
N TRP A 162 10.83 57.45 12.49
CA TRP A 162 9.72 58.32 12.88
C TRP A 162 10.01 59.17 14.14
N CYS A 163 10.88 58.70 15.03
CA CYS A 163 11.30 59.46 16.21
C CYS A 163 12.33 60.55 15.89
N VAL A 164 13.14 60.38 14.84
CA VAL A 164 14.18 61.35 14.44
C VAL A 164 13.59 62.48 13.59
N SER A 165 12.50 62.22 12.87
CA SER A 165 11.74 63.27 12.17
C SER A 165 10.23 62.99 12.25
N PRO A 166 9.54 63.50 13.29
CA PRO A 166 8.12 63.20 13.52
C PRO A 166 7.15 63.95 12.57
N PHE A 167 7.66 64.82 11.70
CA PHE A 167 6.86 65.63 10.77
C PHE A 167 7.19 65.24 9.32
N SER A 168 6.24 64.59 8.65
CA SER A 168 6.39 64.08 7.27
C SER A 168 6.48 65.16 6.19
N ASP A 169 6.03 66.38 6.49
CA ASP A 169 5.74 67.38 5.46
C ASP A 169 6.99 68.20 5.04
N ASP A 170 8.03 68.25 5.88
CA ASP A 170 9.30 68.96 5.61
C ASP A 170 10.51 68.03 5.40
N LEU A 171 10.27 66.72 5.22
CA LEU A 171 11.33 65.74 4.97
C LEU A 171 11.94 65.92 3.57
N ASP A 172 13.27 65.87 3.48
CA ASP A 172 13.95 65.79 2.19
C ASP A 172 13.58 64.49 1.43
N GLU A 173 13.76 64.50 0.11
CA GLU A 173 13.43 63.37 -0.76
C GLU A 173 14.20 62.08 -0.38
N GLY A 174 15.37 62.21 0.24
CA GLY A 174 16.16 61.06 0.72
C GLY A 174 15.51 60.36 1.91
N HIS A 175 14.95 61.11 2.86
CA HIS A 175 14.23 60.56 4.01
C HIS A 175 12.90 59.93 3.59
N LYS A 176 12.18 60.54 2.64
CA LYS A 176 10.95 59.94 2.06
C LYS A 176 11.25 58.63 1.34
N ALA A 177 12.34 58.59 0.56
CA ALA A 177 12.79 57.36 -0.10
C ALA A 177 13.16 56.27 0.91
N LEU A 178 13.80 56.63 2.03
CA LEU A 178 14.18 55.69 3.10
C LEU A 178 12.96 55.12 3.84
N HIS A 179 11.96 55.95 4.19
CA HIS A 179 10.70 55.47 4.77
C HIS A 179 9.98 54.50 3.83
N SER A 180 9.85 54.85 2.55
CA SER A 180 9.21 54.00 1.53
C SER A 180 9.95 52.67 1.34
N ALA A 181 11.29 52.68 1.35
CA ALA A 181 12.08 51.46 1.26
C ALA A 181 11.92 50.53 2.47
N VAL A 182 11.83 51.09 3.68
CA VAL A 182 11.59 50.31 4.90
C VAL A 182 10.17 49.73 4.91
N ASP A 183 9.18 50.49 4.45
CA ASP A 183 7.80 49.99 4.31
C ASP A 183 7.72 48.83 3.31
N ALA A 184 8.35 48.97 2.15
CA ALA A 184 8.43 47.89 1.17
C ALA A 184 9.15 46.63 1.71
N LEU A 185 10.17 46.80 2.54
CA LEU A 185 10.85 45.67 3.21
C LEU A 185 9.94 44.95 4.21
N ILE A 186 9.13 45.69 4.96
CA ILE A 186 8.17 45.12 5.92
C ILE A 186 7.07 44.35 5.18
N ASP A 187 6.54 44.91 4.08
CA ASP A 187 5.48 44.30 3.26
C ASP A 187 5.91 42.98 2.60
N MET A 188 7.21 42.77 2.39
CA MET A 188 7.76 41.52 1.85
C MET A 188 7.98 40.43 2.90
N LEU A 189 7.91 40.76 4.19
CA LEU A 189 8.16 39.82 5.29
C LEU A 189 6.86 39.35 5.93
N PRO A 190 6.78 38.11 6.45
CA PRO A 190 5.55 37.59 7.04
C PRO A 190 5.18 38.27 8.36
N ASP A 191 3.89 38.55 8.56
CA ASP A 191 3.33 39.25 9.73
C ASP A 191 3.52 38.48 11.03
N GLN A 192 3.16 37.19 11.04
CA GLN A 192 3.37 36.22 12.13
C GLN A 192 3.31 34.78 11.59
N ILE A 193 3.90 33.83 12.31
CA ILE A 193 3.69 32.40 12.08
C ILE A 193 2.35 32.02 12.72
N GLU A 194 1.32 31.73 11.92
CA GLU A 194 0.13 31.04 12.44
C GLU A 194 0.56 29.66 12.99
N GLY A 195 0.35 29.43 14.28
CA GLY A 195 0.58 28.11 14.93
C GLY A 195 1.69 28.04 15.97
N ALA A 196 2.33 29.15 16.37
CA ALA A 196 3.34 29.14 17.46
C ALA A 196 2.76 29.04 18.89
N GLY A 197 1.46 28.72 19.05
CA GLY A 197 0.80 28.63 20.35
C GLY A 197 -0.18 27.46 20.44
N GLY A 198 0.17 26.46 21.26
CA GLY A 198 -0.75 25.44 21.77
C GLY A 198 -0.99 24.26 20.84
N GLY A 199 -0.26 23.17 21.07
CA GLY A 199 -0.52 21.88 20.45
C GLY A 199 -1.99 21.48 20.62
N SER A 200 -2.71 21.47 19.52
CA SER A 200 -4.01 20.82 19.40
C SER A 200 -3.80 19.71 18.39
N GLU A 201 -3.67 18.47 18.88
CA GLU A 201 -3.72 17.29 18.01
C GLU A 201 -5.01 17.33 17.19
N PRO A 202 -4.99 16.93 15.91
CA PRO A 202 -6.21 16.82 15.14
C PRO A 202 -7.05 15.67 15.72
N GLU A 203 -8.15 16.00 16.40
CA GLU A 203 -9.13 15.01 16.83
C GLU A 203 -9.77 14.37 15.58
N LEU A 204 -9.41 13.11 15.34
CA LEU A 204 -10.11 12.23 14.42
C LEU A 204 -11.50 11.94 15.00
N SER A 205 -12.51 12.70 14.57
CA SER A 205 -13.91 12.34 14.79
C SER A 205 -14.24 11.12 13.94
N LEU A 206 -14.25 9.94 14.57
CA LEU A 206 -14.88 8.75 14.01
C LEU A 206 -16.39 8.85 14.29
N SER A 207 -17.14 9.29 13.28
CA SER A 207 -18.60 9.15 13.20
C SER A 207 -18.98 8.22 12.06
#